data_AF-A0A4Y8ZKT0-F1
#
_entry.id   AF-A0A4Y8ZKT0-F1
#
_cell.length_a   1.000
_cell.length_b   1.000
_cell.length_c   1.000
_cell.angle_alpha   90.00
_cell.angle_beta   90.00
_cell.angle_gamma   90.00
#
_symmetry.space_group_name_H-M   'P 1'
#
loop_
_entity.id
_entity.type
_entity.pdbx_description
1 polymer ?
#
loop_
_entity_poly.entity_id
_entity_poly.type
_entity_poly.pdbx_seq_one_letter_code
_entity_poly.pdbx_strand_id
1 'polypeptide(L)'
;MARTIIPYALVLAAAAALLDWLEYRYLTHAYSTEIYVLLIALGSVALGLWAGRKLTPVHAASPFARNDAAIRSLGLTARECEILELLASGRSNKEMARTLGISPNTIKTHVTRVYEKLEVQNRVLAIAKARSLALIP
;
A
#
# COMPACT_ATOMS: atom_id res chain seq x y z
N MET A 1 -29.44 -42.00 -65.13
CA MET A 1 -28.97 -42.27 -63.75
C MET A 1 -28.62 -41.01 -62.95
N ALA A 2 -28.06 -39.94 -63.53
CA ALA A 2 -27.75 -38.71 -62.80
C ALA A 2 -28.97 -37.99 -62.17
N ARG A 3 -30.15 -38.07 -62.80
CA ARG A 3 -31.40 -37.45 -62.31
C ARG A 3 -31.85 -37.92 -60.93
N THR A 4 -31.53 -39.16 -60.54
CA THR A 4 -31.87 -39.69 -59.21
C THR A 4 -30.80 -39.39 -58.17
N ILE A 5 -29.56 -39.07 -58.54
CA ILE A 5 -28.45 -38.81 -57.60
C ILE A 5 -28.50 -37.37 -57.05
N ILE A 6 -28.92 -36.42 -57.89
CA ILE A 6 -29.03 -34.99 -57.54
C ILE A 6 -29.89 -34.73 -56.28
N PRO A 7 -31.10 -35.30 -56.12
CA PRO A 7 -31.89 -35.05 -54.92
C PRO A 7 -31.23 -35.59 -53.64
N TYR A 8 -30.57 -36.75 -53.69
CA TYR A 8 -29.87 -37.30 -52.53
C TYR A 8 -28.66 -36.45 -52.13
N ALA A 9 -27.90 -35.94 -53.10
CA ALA A 9 -26.78 -35.04 -52.83
C ALA A 9 -27.25 -33.73 -52.19
N LEU A 10 -28.38 -33.20 -52.64
CA LEU A 10 -28.96 -31.96 -52.09
C LEU A 10 -29.48 -32.17 -50.66
N VAL A 11 -30.15 -33.29 -50.39
CA VAL A 11 -30.58 -33.67 -49.04
C VAL A 11 -29.39 -33.85 -48.10
N LEU A 12 -28.31 -34.48 -48.56
CA LEU A 12 -27.10 -34.66 -47.77
C LEU A 12 -26.42 -33.32 -47.45
N ALA A 13 -26.30 -32.44 -48.44
CA ALA A 13 -25.71 -31.11 -48.26
C ALA A 13 -26.56 -30.25 -47.29
N ALA A 14 -27.88 -30.32 -47.39
CA ALA A 14 -28.79 -29.64 -46.48
C ALA A 14 -28.69 -30.19 -45.05
N ALA A 15 -28.57 -31.51 -44.89
CA ALA A 15 -28.37 -32.15 -43.59
C ALA A 15 -27.03 -31.77 -42.95
N ALA A 16 -25.94 -31.73 -43.73
CA ALA A 16 -24.63 -31.30 -43.26
C ALA A 16 -24.63 -29.83 -42.84
N ALA A 17 -25.19 -28.94 -43.66
CA ALA A 17 -25.30 -27.52 -43.30
C ALA A 17 -26.19 -27.29 -42.06
N LEU A 18 -27.23 -28.11 -41.88
CA LEU A 18 -28.08 -28.06 -40.70
C LEU A 18 -27.34 -28.54 -39.44
N LEU A 19 -26.49 -29.57 -39.57
CA LEU A 19 -25.64 -30.06 -38.48
C LEU A 19 -24.58 -29.04 -38.10
N ASP A 20 -23.88 -28.44 -39.07
CA ASP A 20 -22.92 -27.35 -38.84
C ASP A 20 -23.59 -26.15 -38.15
N TRP A 21 -24.81 -25.80 -38.57
CA TRP A 21 -25.58 -24.72 -37.95
C TRP A 21 -26.00 -25.06 -36.51
N LEU A 22 -26.38 -26.31 -36.25
CA LEU A 22 -26.71 -26.81 -34.90
C LEU A 22 -25.50 -26.87 -33.99
N GLU A 23 -24.36 -27.34 -34.49
CA GLU A 23 -23.08 -27.34 -33.75
C GLU A 23 -22.62 -25.91 -33.47
N TYR A 24 -22.67 -25.01 -34.46
CA TYR A 24 -22.35 -23.60 -34.26
C TYR A 24 -23.25 -22.96 -33.20
N ARG A 25 -24.54 -23.28 -33.20
CA ARG A 25 -25.51 -22.82 -32.21
C ARG A 25 -25.30 -23.44 -30.82
N TYR A 26 -24.84 -24.69 -30.75
CA TYR A 26 -24.54 -25.39 -29.49
C TYR A 26 -23.22 -24.92 -28.88
N LEU A 27 -22.17 -24.76 -29.69
CA LEU A 27 -20.87 -24.17 -29.30
C LEU A 27 -21.03 -22.74 -28.80
N THR A 28 -21.85 -21.91 -29.46
CA THR A 28 -22.12 -20.54 -29.00
C THR A 28 -22.96 -20.46 -27.72
N HIS A 29 -23.78 -21.47 -27.40
CA HIS A 29 -24.53 -21.55 -26.14
C HIS A 29 -23.73 -22.18 -24.99
N ALA A 30 -22.88 -23.18 -25.26
CA ALA A 30 -22.07 -23.85 -24.24
C ALA A 30 -20.91 -22.98 -23.72
N TYR A 31 -20.27 -22.18 -24.58
CA TYR A 31 -19.15 -21.30 -24.22
C TYR A 31 -19.54 -19.85 -23.90
N SER A 32 -20.83 -19.50 -24.03
CA SER A 32 -21.31 -18.12 -23.84
C SER A 32 -20.98 -17.59 -22.45
N THR A 33 -21.28 -18.36 -21.40
CA THR A 33 -21.11 -17.92 -20.01
C THR A 33 -19.65 -17.73 -19.63
N GLU A 34 -18.75 -18.61 -20.08
CA GLU A 34 -17.31 -18.51 -19.79
C GLU A 34 -16.69 -17.24 -20.38
N ILE A 35 -17.06 -16.90 -21.62
CA ILE A 35 -16.58 -15.69 -22.30
C ILE A 35 -17.09 -14.42 -21.59
N TYR A 36 -18.38 -14.39 -21.21
CA TYR A 36 -18.91 -13.25 -20.47
C TYR A 36 -18.26 -13.08 -19.09
N VAL A 37 -18.06 -14.17 -18.35
CA VAL A 37 -17.39 -14.14 -17.04
C VAL A 37 -15.95 -13.65 -17.20
N LEU A 38 -15.22 -14.11 -18.22
CA LEU A 38 -13.85 -13.67 -18.48
C LEU A 38 -13.78 -12.17 -18.79
N LEU A 39 -14.68 -11.64 -19.65
CA LEU A 39 -14.73 -10.22 -19.98
C LEU A 39 -15.06 -9.36 -18.75
N ILE A 40 -16.04 -9.79 -17.93
CA ILE A 40 -16.40 -9.10 -16.69
C ILE A 40 -15.24 -9.13 -15.69
N ALA A 41 -14.55 -10.27 -15.56
CA ALA A 41 -13.39 -10.41 -14.67
C ALA A 41 -12.25 -9.48 -15.10
N LEU A 42 -11.92 -9.45 -16.39
CA LEU A 42 -10.89 -8.56 -16.94
C LEU A 42 -11.26 -7.08 -16.73
N GLY A 43 -12.51 -6.71 -16.99
CA GLY A 43 -13.01 -5.36 -16.73
C GLY A 43 -12.92 -4.97 -15.26
N SER A 44 -13.29 -5.89 -14.35
CA SER A 44 -13.25 -5.65 -12.91
C SER A 44 -11.82 -5.50 -12.38
N VAL A 45 -10.87 -6.32 -12.87
CA VAL A 45 -9.45 -6.21 -12.51
C VAL A 45 -8.87 -4.89 -13.02
N ALA A 46 -9.14 -4.53 -14.28
CA ALA A 46 -8.68 -3.27 -14.85
C ALA A 46 -9.23 -2.06 -14.09
N LEU A 47 -10.53 -2.08 -13.78
CA LEU A 47 -11.18 -1.03 -12.99
C LEU A 47 -10.62 -0.97 -11.56
N GLY A 48 -10.40 -2.12 -10.92
CA GLY A 48 -9.81 -2.20 -9.58
C GLY A 48 -8.38 -1.65 -9.52
N LEU A 49 -7.54 -1.99 -10.50
CA LEU A 49 -6.18 -1.47 -10.59
C LEU A 49 -6.15 0.04 -10.90
N TRP A 50 -7.04 0.52 -11.76
CA TRP A 50 -7.17 1.95 -12.08
C TRP A 50 -7.69 2.75 -10.87
N ALA A 51 -8.76 2.28 -10.23
CA ALA A 51 -9.36 2.92 -9.06
C ALA A 51 -8.38 2.90 -7.88
N GLY A 52 -7.69 1.78 -7.65
CA GLY A 52 -6.64 1.67 -6.63
C GLY A 52 -5.58 2.74 -6.83
N ARG A 53 -4.94 2.79 -8.01
CA ARG A 53 -3.88 3.79 -8.28
C ARG A 53 -4.34 5.24 -8.18
N LYS A 54 -5.61 5.53 -8.48
CA LYS A 54 -6.14 6.91 -8.46
C LYS A 54 -6.63 7.35 -7.07
N LEU A 55 -7.17 6.42 -6.28
CA LEU A 55 -7.70 6.69 -4.94
C LEU A 55 -6.64 6.57 -3.85
N THR A 56 -5.62 5.73 -4.05
CA THR A 56 -4.43 5.68 -3.21
C THR A 56 -3.23 6.25 -3.97
N PRO A 57 -3.11 7.58 -4.08
CA PRO A 57 -1.83 8.16 -4.42
C PRO A 57 -0.87 7.69 -3.33
N VAL A 58 0.08 6.83 -3.71
CA VAL A 58 1.22 6.51 -2.86
C VAL A 58 1.93 7.84 -2.65
N HIS A 59 1.63 8.50 -1.53
CA HIS A 59 2.43 9.61 -1.06
C HIS A 59 3.79 8.98 -0.81
N ALA A 60 4.71 9.16 -1.76
CA ALA A 60 6.12 9.01 -1.47
C ALA A 60 6.35 9.83 -0.19
N ALA A 61 6.78 9.15 0.87
CA ALA A 61 7.05 9.82 2.14
C ALA A 61 7.99 10.99 1.81
N SER A 62 7.50 12.22 1.92
CA SER A 62 8.37 13.39 1.76
C SER A 62 9.53 13.19 2.71
N PRO A 63 10.78 13.44 2.28
CA PRO A 63 11.93 13.35 3.16
C PRO A 63 11.61 14.19 4.40
N PHE A 64 11.66 13.56 5.58
CA PHE A 64 11.42 14.25 6.83
C PHE A 64 12.40 15.44 6.92
N ALA A 65 11.87 16.66 6.74
CA ALA A 65 12.65 17.88 6.83
C ALA A 65 12.65 18.31 8.30
N ARG A 66 13.74 17.99 9.01
CA ARG A 66 13.94 18.39 10.40
C ARG A 66 13.87 19.92 10.53
N ASN A 67 13.03 20.41 11.44
CA ASN A 67 12.89 21.84 11.68
C ASN A 67 14.04 22.37 12.55
N ASP A 68 15.16 22.71 11.93
CA ASP A 68 16.33 23.24 12.64
C ASP A 68 16.07 24.58 13.34
N ALA A 69 15.09 25.36 12.88
CA ALA A 69 14.70 26.60 13.55
C ALA A 69 14.07 26.32 14.92
N ALA A 70 13.20 25.30 15.01
CA ALA A 70 12.61 24.87 16.27
C ALA A 70 13.65 24.28 17.24
N ILE A 71 14.64 23.55 16.73
CA ILE A 71 15.75 23.04 17.55
C ILE A 71 16.51 24.20 18.21
N ARG A 72 16.84 25.23 17.42
CA ARG A 72 17.55 26.41 17.91
C ARG A 72 16.72 27.22 18.90
N SER A 73 15.42 27.40 18.66
CA SER A 73 14.55 28.16 19.58
C SER A 73 14.40 27.47 20.93
N LEU A 74 14.41 26.14 20.97
CA LEU A 74 14.34 25.35 22.20
C LEU A 74 15.70 25.13 22.88
N GLY A 75 16.80 25.54 22.24
CA GLY A 75 18.15 25.31 22.74
C GLY A 75 18.50 23.83 22.91
N LEU A 76 17.96 22.96 22.05
CA LEU A 76 18.25 21.52 22.09
C LEU A 76 19.66 21.25 21.56
N THR A 77 20.43 20.49 22.33
CA THR A 77 21.78 20.05 21.95
C THR A 77 21.72 18.83 21.05
N ALA A 78 22.80 18.55 20.31
CA ALA A 78 22.89 17.36 19.45
C ALA A 78 22.58 16.06 20.21
N ARG A 79 23.10 15.90 21.44
CA ARG A 79 22.81 14.72 22.28
C ARG A 79 21.37 14.64 22.74
N GLU A 80 20.73 15.76 23.01
CA GLU A 80 19.30 15.78 23.37
C GLU A 80 18.42 15.41 22.17
N CYS A 81 18.78 15.82 20.96
CA CYS A 81 18.11 15.39 19.72
C CYS A 81 18.24 13.88 19.49
N GLU A 82 19.45 13.31 19.65
CA GLU A 82 19.65 11.86 19.55
C GLU A 82 18.82 11.09 20.58
N ILE A 83 18.77 11.58 21.82
CA ILE A 83 17.94 10.97 22.87
C ILE A 83 16.46 11.05 22.50
N LEU A 84 15.99 12.17 21.93
CA LEU A 84 14.62 12.35 21.48
C LEU A 84 14.24 11.40 20.34
N GLU A 85 15.15 11.15 19.40
CA GLU A 85 14.99 10.14 18.34
C GLU A 85 14.89 8.72 18.93
N LEU A 86 15.78 8.36 19.86
CA LEU A 86 15.74 7.06 20.52
C LEU A 86 14.47 6.89 21.38
N LEU A 87 13.99 7.96 22.01
CA LEU A 87 12.70 8.00 22.70
C LEU A 87 11.54 7.72 21.74
N ALA A 88 11.55 8.35 20.56
CA ALA A 88 10.54 8.15 19.52
C ALA A 88 10.51 6.70 18.99
N SER A 89 11.68 6.06 18.90
CA SER A 89 11.81 4.65 18.50
C SER A 89 11.38 3.63 19.57
N GLY A 90 10.89 4.08 20.73
CA GLY A 90 10.37 3.21 21.79
C GLY A 90 11.43 2.59 22.71
N ARG A 91 12.69 3.02 22.61
CA ARG A 91 13.78 2.47 23.46
C ARG A 91 13.63 2.86 24.92
N SER A 92 13.91 1.91 25.81
CA SER A 92 14.00 2.13 27.26
C SER A 92 15.27 2.91 27.63
N ASN A 93 15.31 3.56 28.79
CA ASN A 93 16.49 4.32 29.24
C ASN A 93 17.76 3.47 29.32
N LYS A 94 17.62 2.17 29.61
CA LYS A 94 18.75 1.22 29.67
C LYS A 94 19.26 0.86 28.28
N GLU A 95 18.38 0.76 27.28
CA GLU A 95 18.78 0.55 25.89
C GLU A 95 19.42 1.79 25.30
N MET A 96 18.83 2.97 25.52
CA MET A 96 19.41 4.24 25.08
C MET A 96 20.82 4.46 25.66
N ALA A 97 21.00 4.13 26.95
CA ALA A 97 22.30 4.14 27.62
C ALA A 97 23.34 3.25 26.90
N ARG A 98 22.94 2.03 26.52
CA ARG A 98 23.81 1.11 25.78
C ARG A 98 24.14 1.64 24.38
N THR A 99 23.15 2.17 23.67
CA THR A 99 23.33 2.72 22.32
C THR A 99 24.26 3.93 22.32
N LEU A 100 24.15 4.81 23.32
CA LEU A 100 24.94 6.04 23.43
C LEU A 100 26.25 5.86 24.22
N GLY A 101 26.51 4.68 24.78
CA GLY A 101 27.73 4.39 25.56
C GLY A 101 27.82 5.16 26.88
N ILE A 102 26.68 5.54 27.48
CA ILE A 102 26.62 6.34 28.72
C ILE A 102 25.82 5.63 29.80
N SER A 103 25.91 6.13 31.05
CA SER A 103 25.16 5.51 32.15
C SER A 103 23.63 5.74 32.02
N PRO A 104 22.79 4.80 32.46
CA PRO A 104 21.33 5.01 32.52
C PRO A 104 20.91 6.19 33.39
N ASN A 105 21.74 6.58 34.37
CA ASN A 105 21.48 7.75 35.20
C ASN A 105 21.67 9.05 34.42
N THR A 106 22.73 9.10 33.59
CA THR A 106 23.01 10.23 32.69
C THR A 106 21.87 10.40 31.68
N ILE A 107 21.35 9.30 31.12
CA ILE A 107 20.16 9.33 30.25
C ILE A 107 18.96 9.95 30.98
N LYS A 108 18.69 9.54 32.23
CA LYS A 108 17.57 10.12 33.01
C LYS A 108 17.72 11.64 33.12
N THR A 109 18.90 12.14 33.45
CA THR A 109 19.16 13.58 33.55
C THR A 109 18.94 14.29 32.22
N HIS A 110 19.41 13.72 31.10
CA HIS A 110 19.17 14.31 29.78
C HIS A 110 17.69 14.29 29.40
N VAL A 111 16.97 13.20 29.68
CA VAL A 111 15.52 13.11 29.42
C VAL A 111 14.75 14.16 30.22
N THR A 112 15.11 14.38 31.49
CA THR A 112 14.51 15.46 32.31
C THR A 112 14.76 16.84 31.69
N ARG A 113 15.99 17.13 31.25
CA ARG A 113 16.30 18.42 30.58
C ARG A 113 15.54 18.58 29.26
N VAL A 114 15.36 17.51 28.49
CA VAL A 114 14.55 17.52 27.27
C VAL A 114 13.09 17.81 27.60
N TYR A 115 12.55 17.23 28.67
CA TYR A 115 11.19 17.49 29.13
C TYR A 115 10.99 18.92 29.59
N GLU A 116 11.96 19.49 30.30
CA GLU A 116 11.97 20.91 30.68
C GLU A 116 11.99 21.81 29.45
N LYS A 117 12.88 21.56 28.49
CA LYS A 117 12.98 22.34 27.24
C LYS A 117 11.73 22.23 26.37
N LEU A 118 11.09 21.07 26.33
CA LEU A 118 9.84 20.85 25.61
C LEU A 118 8.61 21.29 26.42
N GLU A 119 8.75 21.67 27.69
CA GLU A 119 7.65 22.01 28.60
C GLU A 119 6.59 20.89 28.70
N VAL A 120 7.05 19.66 28.91
CA VAL A 120 6.21 18.47 29.00
C VAL A 120 6.58 17.65 30.23
N GLN A 121 5.64 16.88 30.76
CA GLN A 121 5.87 16.06 31.96
C GLN A 121 6.05 14.57 31.65
N ASN A 122 5.50 14.12 30.52
CA ASN A 122 5.41 12.70 30.18
C ASN A 122 6.10 12.37 28.86
N ARG A 123 6.63 11.15 28.77
CA ARG A 123 7.26 10.61 27.55
C ARG A 123 6.35 10.73 26.33
N VAL A 124 5.07 10.39 26.49
CA VAL A 124 4.09 10.43 25.40
C VAL A 124 3.89 11.86 24.91
N LEU A 125 3.79 12.82 25.84
CA LEU A 125 3.66 14.24 25.50
C LEU A 125 4.92 14.79 24.84
N ALA A 126 6.10 14.37 25.29
CA ALA A 126 7.37 14.74 24.65
C ALA A 126 7.45 14.27 23.21
N ILE A 127 7.08 13.01 22.93
CA ILE A 127 7.06 12.47 21.56
C ILE A 127 6.02 13.19 20.71
N ALA A 128 4.82 13.43 21.25
CA ALA A 128 3.77 14.15 20.54
C ALA A 128 4.18 15.58 20.17
N LYS A 129 4.75 16.33 21.12
CA LYS A 129 5.22 17.71 20.90
C LYS A 129 6.44 17.76 19.97
N ALA A 130 7.32 16.78 20.05
CA ALA A 130 8.46 16.68 19.15
C ALA A 130 8.03 16.39 17.70
N ARG A 131 6.99 15.57 17.49
CA ARG A 131 6.38 15.36 16.16
C ARG A 131 5.67 16.60 15.64
N SER A 132 4.89 17.29 16.48
CA SER A 132 4.19 18.50 16.05
C SER A 132 5.14 19.62 15.65
N LEU A 133 6.34 19.66 16.25
CA LEU A 133 7.39 20.62 15.93
C LEU A 133 8.34 20.15 14.81
N ALA A 134 8.09 18.97 14.21
CA ALA A 134 8.96 18.36 13.20
C ALA A 134 10.42 18.22 13.64
N LEU A 135 10.65 17.82 14.91
CA LEU A 135 11.97 17.50 15.47
C LEU A 135 12.36 16.03 15.20
N ILE A 136 11.35 15.17 15.14
CA ILE A 136 11.42 13.72 14.88
C ILE A 136 10.34 13.32 13.86
N PRO A 137 10.54 12.22 13.11
CA PRO A 137 9.56 11.71 12.16
C PRO A 137 8.29 11.09 12.79
#